data_AF-A0A7W1UFH7-F1
#
_entry.id   AF-A0A7W1UFH7-F1
#
_cell.length_a   1.000
_cell.length_b   1.000
_cell.length_c   1.000
_cell.angle_alpha   90.00
_cell.angle_beta   90.00
_cell.angle_gamma   90.00
#
_symmetry.space_group_name_H-M   'P 1'
#
loop_
_entity.id
_entity.type
_entity.pdbx_description
1 polymer ?
#
loop_
_entity_poly.entity_id
_entity_poly.type
_entity_poly.pdbx_seq_one_letter_code
_entity_poly.pdbx_strand_id
1 'polypeptide(L)' 'MITAQYPRSPKVQVGGLCHLGRLIDKVRLRSEGKIQDYNYLTVGFDKYLLNKLEIEGA' A
#
# COMPACT_ATOMS: atom_id res chain seq x y z
N MET A 1 -8.82 -12.30 19.16
CA MET A 1 -7.41 -12.05 18.82
C MET A 1 -7.38 -11.19 17.58
N ILE A 2 -6.87 -9.95 17.66
CA ILE A 2 -6.79 -9.08 16.49
C ILE A 2 -5.54 -9.53 15.73
N THR A 3 -5.72 -10.34 14.69
CA THR A 3 -4.62 -10.72 13.79
C THR A 3 -4.11 -9.44 13.14
N ALA A 4 -2.90 -9.02 13.51
CA ALA A 4 -2.22 -7.91 12.88
C ALA A 4 -2.01 -8.27 11.40
N GLN A 5 -2.89 -7.74 10.55
CA GLN A 5 -2.90 -8.05 9.13
C GLN A 5 -1.77 -7.27 8.45
N TYR A 6 -0.68 -7.95 8.13
CA TYR A 6 0.44 -7.33 7.43
C TYR A 6 0.12 -7.19 5.93
N PRO A 7 0.50 -6.06 5.29
CA PRO A 7 0.34 -5.92 3.86
C PRO A 7 1.28 -6.88 3.11
N ARG A 8 0.88 -7.29 1.91
CA ARG A 8 1.63 -8.22 1.07
C ARG A 8 3.09 -7.80 0.86
N SER A 9 3.93 -8.80 0.59
CA SER A 9 5.35 -8.59 0.31
C SER A 9 5.54 -7.65 -0.89
N PRO A 10 6.51 -6.71 -0.83
CA PRO A 10 6.79 -5.78 -1.92
C PRO A 10 7.17 -6.45 -3.25
N LYS A 11 7.68 -7.70 -3.19
CA LYS A 11 8.07 -8.49 -4.36
C LYS A 11 6.90 -9.13 -5.08
N VAL A 12 5.73 -9.20 -4.45
CA VAL A 12 4.53 -9.76 -5.07
C VAL A 12 4.04 -8.77 -6.13
N GLN A 13 3.99 -9.25 -7.36
CA GLN A 13 3.50 -8.47 -8.48
C GLN A 13 1.98 -8.58 -8.59
N VAL A 14 1.33 -7.44 -8.81
CA VAL A 14 -0.08 -7.35 -9.17
C VAL A 14 -0.15 -6.59 -10.49
N GLY A 15 -0.74 -7.17 -11.52
CA GLY A 15 -0.78 -6.54 -12.86
C GLY A 15 0.60 -6.23 -13.44
N GLY A 16 1.63 -7.04 -13.11
CA GLY A 16 3.01 -6.81 -13.55
C GLY A 16 3.78 -5.73 -12.76
N LEU A 17 3.16 -5.10 -11.76
CA LEU A 17 3.82 -4.09 -10.92
C LEU A 17 4.12 -4.64 -9.53
N CYS A 18 5.40 -4.58 -9.14
CA CYS A 18 5.83 -4.76 -7.76
C CYS A 18 5.27 -3.63 -6.88
N HIS A 19 5.15 -3.87 -5.58
CA HIS A 19 4.61 -2.91 -4.59
C HIS A 19 3.13 -2.49 -4.76
N LEU A 20 2.49 -2.71 -5.92
CA LEU A 20 1.08 -2.32 -6.13
C LEU A 20 0.12 -3.05 -5.18
N GLY A 21 0.27 -4.38 -5.04
CA GLY A 21 -0.55 -5.14 -4.10
C GLY A 21 -0.37 -4.68 -2.65
N ARG A 22 0.88 -4.32 -2.29
CA ARG A 22 1.20 -3.78 -0.96
C ARG A 22 0.56 -2.41 -0.73
N LEU A 23 0.54 -1.55 -1.74
CA LEU A 23 -0.12 -0.24 -1.70
C LEU A 23 -1.62 -0.40 -1.43
N ILE A 24 -2.29 -1.28 -2.19
CA ILE A 24 -3.72 -1.57 -2.03
C ILE A 24 -4.04 -2.10 -0.63
N ASP A 25 -3.21 -3.01 -0.12
CA ASP A 25 -3.40 -3.55 1.22
C ASP A 25 -3.26 -2.45 2.29
N LYS A 26 -2.29 -1.53 2.16
CA LYS A 26 -2.19 -0.37 3.07
C LYS A 26 -3.43 0.52 3.01
N VAL A 27 -3.99 0.76 1.82
CA VAL A 27 -5.24 1.53 1.65
C VAL A 27 -6.40 0.85 2.35
N ARG A 28 -6.56 -0.47 2.19
CA ARG A 28 -7.60 -1.24 2.86
C ARG A 28 -7.43 -1.23 4.39
N LEU A 29 -6.20 -1.45 4.87
CA LEU A 29 -5.89 -1.40 6.30
C LEU A 29 -6.16 -0.02 6.91
N ARG A 30 -5.88 1.06 6.17
CA ARG A 30 -6.23 2.42 6.61
C ARG A 30 -7.74 2.62 6.67
N SER A 31 -8.48 2.16 5.67
CA SER A 31 -9.95 2.21 5.67
C SER A 31 -10.56 1.45 6.84
N GLU A 32 -9.91 0.39 7.32
CA GLU A 32 -10.34 -0.40 8.48
C GLU A 32 -9.83 0.14 9.82
N GLY A 33 -9.03 1.23 9.83
CA GLY A 33 -8.39 1.75 11.04
C GLY A 33 -7.33 0.82 11.65
N LYS A 34 -6.83 -0.16 10.87
CA LYS A 34 -5.84 -1.16 11.29
C LYS A 34 -4.45 -0.90 10.70
N ILE A 35 -4.23 0.27 10.11
CA ILE A 35 -2.92 0.65 9.61
C ILE A 35 -1.96 0.85 10.80
N GLN A 36 -0.84 0.14 10.78
CA GLN A 36 0.24 0.31 11.76
C GLN A 36 1.07 1.58 11.41
N ASP A 37 2.26 1.73 11.99
CA ASP A 37 3.24 2.81 11.68
C ASP A 37 3.87 2.72 10.27
N TYR A 38 3.11 2.22 9.28
CA TYR A 38 3.56 2.23 7.89
C TYR A 38 3.37 3.61 7.28
N ASN A 39 4.44 4.12 6.66
CA ASN A 39 4.35 5.25 5.75
C ASN A 39 3.28 4.98 4.69
N TYR A 40 2.36 5.94 4.54
CA TYR A 40 1.17 5.84 3.70
C TYR A 40 1.14 6.97 2.69
N LEU A 41 1.28 6.62 1.40
CA LEU A 41 1.14 7.50 0.22
C LEU A 41 2.08 8.72 0.12
N THR A 42 2.74 9.12 1.20
CA THR A 42 3.51 10.36 1.27
C THR A 42 4.95 10.22 0.79
N VAL A 43 5.56 9.03 0.88
CA VAL A 43 7.00 8.82 0.65
C VAL A 43 7.32 7.51 -0.06
N GLY A 44 8.50 7.49 -0.71
CA GLY A 44 9.10 6.28 -1.27
C GLY A 44 8.36 5.66 -2.45
N PHE A 45 8.27 4.34 -2.47
CA PHE A 45 7.65 3.57 -3.55
C PHE A 45 6.15 3.84 -3.70
N ASP A 46 5.45 4.19 -2.63
CA ASP A 46 4.02 4.48 -2.68
C ASP A 46 3.77 5.73 -3.53
N LYS A 47 4.53 6.82 -3.28
CA LYS A 47 4.48 8.05 -4.09
C LYS A 47 4.91 7.82 -5.54
N TYR A 48 5.96 7.02 -5.75
CA TYR A 48 6.38 6.66 -7.10
C TYR A 48 5.28 5.93 -7.88
N LEU A 49 4.58 4.97 -7.24
CA LEU A 49 3.48 4.25 -7.87
C LEU A 49 2.28 5.16 -8.15
N LEU A 50 1.91 6.03 -7.22
CA LEU A 50 0.84 7.01 -7.43
C LEU A 50 1.13 7.92 -8.63
N ASN A 51 2.34 8.49 -8.69
CA ASN A 51 2.76 9.32 -9.81
C ASN A 51 2.76 8.54 -11.13
N LYS A 52 3.25 7.29 -11.13
CA LYS A 52 3.32 6.46 -12.34
C LYS A 52 1.94 6.05 -12.86
N LEU A 53 0.98 5.90 -11.96
CA LEU A 53 -0.40 5.56 -12.31
C LEU A 53 -1.26 6.81 -12.56
N GLU A 54 -0.69 8.02 -12.39
CA GLU A 54 -1.41 9.29 -12.49
C GLU A 54 -2.62 9.35 -11.54
N ILE A 55 -2.47 8.77 -10.34
CA ILE A 55 -3.50 8.72 -9.30
C ILE A 55 -3.12 9.70 -8.19
N GLU A 56 -4.03 10.58 -7.81
CA GLU A 56 -3.88 11.41 -6.62
C GLU A 56 -4.21 10.60 -5.36
N GLY A 57 -3.30 10.62 -4.38
CA GLY A 57 -3.55 10.05 -3.06
C GLY A 57 -4.45 10.99 -2.25
N ALA A 58 -5.59 10.48 -1.80
CA ALA A 58 -6.56 11.20 -0.96
C ALA A 58 -6.05 11.45 0.47
#